data_AF-A0AAD4CF66-F1
#
_entry.id   AF-A0AAD4CF66-F1
#
_cell.length_a   1.000
_cell.length_b   1.000
_cell.length_c   1.000
_cell.angle_alpha   90.00
_cell.angle_beta   90.00
_cell.angle_gamma   90.00
#
_symmetry.space_group_name_H-M   'P 1'
#
loop_
_entity.id
_entity.type
_entity.pdbx_description
1 polymer ?
#
loop_
_entity_poly.entity_id
_entity_poly.type
_entity_poly.pdbx_seq_one_letter_code
_entity_poly.pdbx_strand_id
1 'polypeptide(L)'
;MASNNTTSATALETLLQLCAEKNLLDRPSDLHPDDIPYAINDKTTLLRFLHARRLDPSAALAQFVDASTFRQENQTLTIYDRIQYPHWTGRRTKDGLPICFADIANITKSTIVGWKHTRYLLGGDPSAEGSAEEEELGGSPSSSPSLSEGNPGGVGGEEDQEGAVEPNLLGEVCNCPAYFPLIWKVVKGWVDPHTAEKLVFLKPSEVYPVLKESIHDEDLPVQLGGKMVFEHGMLPTLDEGIRNVLEGDPLKEQIKVQGPMKWVQDEKGVKLVAVGSVGGRLRREHVARLR
;
A
#
# COMPACT_ATOMS: atom_id res chain seq x y z
N MET A 1 -3.22 -18.67 -27.18
CA MET A 1 -3.24 -18.91 -25.72
C MET A 1 -2.08 -19.80 -25.28
N ALA A 2 -1.91 -21.02 -25.81
CA ALA A 2 -0.81 -21.92 -25.40
C ALA A 2 0.60 -21.28 -25.46
N SER A 3 0.94 -20.61 -26.57
CA SER A 3 2.23 -19.92 -26.77
C SER A 3 2.60 -18.97 -25.62
N ASN A 4 1.69 -18.07 -25.25
CA ASN A 4 1.94 -17.03 -24.26
C ASN A 4 2.10 -17.63 -22.85
N ASN A 5 1.39 -18.73 -22.56
CA ASN A 5 1.51 -19.44 -21.28
C ASN A 5 2.90 -20.11 -21.17
N THR A 6 3.37 -20.75 -22.24
CA THR A 6 4.73 -21.31 -22.30
C THR A 6 5.80 -20.22 -22.12
N THR A 7 5.68 -19.08 -22.82
CA THR A 7 6.61 -17.95 -22.65
C THR A 7 6.62 -17.43 -21.21
N SER A 8 5.45 -17.28 -20.57
CA SER A 8 5.37 -16.80 -19.18
C SER A 8 5.96 -17.80 -18.18
N ALA A 9 5.77 -19.10 -18.39
CA ALA A 9 6.34 -20.14 -17.53
C ALA A 9 7.88 -20.16 -17.61
N THR A 10 8.46 -20.16 -18.81
CA THR A 10 9.92 -20.13 -19.00
C THR A 10 10.56 -18.84 -18.48
N ALA A 11 9.89 -17.70 -18.62
CA ALA A 11 10.36 -16.44 -18.05
C ALA A 11 10.37 -16.47 -16.50
N LEU A 12 9.35 -17.07 -15.88
CA LEU A 12 9.28 -17.26 -14.44
C LEU A 12 10.34 -18.23 -13.91
N GLU A 13 10.58 -19.35 -14.60
CA GLU A 13 11.65 -20.29 -14.26
C GLU A 13 13.03 -19.63 -14.33
N THR A 14 13.27 -18.81 -15.36
CA THR A 14 14.51 -18.05 -15.52
C THR A 14 14.69 -17.03 -14.39
N LEU A 15 13.65 -16.27 -14.04
CA LEU A 15 13.72 -15.30 -12.93
C LEU A 15 13.92 -15.99 -11.58
N LEU A 16 13.24 -17.12 -11.34
CA LEU A 16 13.43 -17.92 -10.12
C LEU A 16 14.89 -18.37 -9.95
N GLN A 17 15.53 -18.86 -11.03
CA GLN A 17 16.93 -19.25 -11.01
C GLN A 17 17.85 -18.05 -10.68
N LEU A 18 17.65 -16.92 -11.35
CA LEU A 18 18.43 -15.69 -11.12
C LEU A 18 18.25 -15.12 -9.69
N CYS A 19 17.04 -15.22 -9.12
CA CYS A 19 16.78 -14.83 -7.74
C CYS A 19 17.44 -15.79 -6.74
N ALA A 20 17.44 -17.09 -7.01
CA ALA A 20 18.08 -18.11 -6.18
C ALA A 20 19.60 -17.91 -6.12
N GLU A 21 20.25 -17.63 -7.26
CA GLU A 21 21.69 -17.33 -7.35
C GLU A 21 22.11 -16.08 -6.54
N LYS A 22 21.15 -15.19 -6.24
CA LYS A 22 21.34 -13.99 -5.41
C LYS A 22 20.80 -14.13 -3.98
N ASN A 23 20.30 -15.30 -3.59
CA ASN A 23 19.63 -15.57 -2.31
C ASN A 23 18.40 -14.68 -2.03
N LEU A 24 17.73 -14.16 -3.07
CA LEU A 24 16.56 -13.27 -2.94
C LEU A 24 15.26 -14.03 -2.63
N LEU A 25 15.30 -15.37 -2.67
CA LEU A 25 14.16 -16.25 -2.35
C LEU A 25 14.15 -16.70 -0.87
N ASP A 26 15.19 -16.34 -0.10
CA ASP A 26 15.26 -16.66 1.31
C ASP A 26 14.18 -15.92 2.11
N ARG A 27 13.76 -16.49 3.24
CA ARG A 27 12.79 -15.86 4.12
C ARG A 27 13.37 -14.55 4.68
N PRO A 28 12.68 -13.39 4.55
CA PRO A 28 13.10 -12.15 5.20
C PRO A 28 13.25 -12.33 6.72
N SER A 29 14.38 -11.86 7.26
CA SER A 29 14.76 -12.06 8.67
C SER A 29 13.98 -11.16 9.65
N ASP A 30 13.32 -10.12 9.14
CA ASP A 30 12.48 -9.16 9.87
C ASP A 30 11.00 -9.60 9.95
N LEU A 31 10.62 -10.74 9.37
CA LEU A 31 9.31 -11.37 9.59
C LEU A 31 9.27 -12.11 10.93
N HIS A 32 8.18 -11.97 11.67
CA HIS A 32 7.89 -12.82 12.83
C HIS A 32 7.89 -14.30 12.41
N PRO A 33 8.41 -15.27 13.19
CA PRO A 33 8.54 -16.67 12.76
C PRO A 33 7.28 -17.27 12.13
N ASP A 34 6.12 -17.06 12.76
CA ASP A 34 4.83 -17.56 12.28
C ASP A 34 4.28 -16.85 11.02
N ASP A 35 4.78 -15.66 10.64
CA ASP A 35 4.27 -14.91 9.47
C ASP A 35 4.51 -15.71 8.17
N ILE A 36 3.54 -15.72 7.25
CA ILE A 36 3.72 -16.34 5.94
C ILE A 36 4.28 -15.27 4.98
N PRO A 37 5.38 -15.54 4.23
CA PRO A 37 6.04 -14.54 3.38
C PRO A 37 5.32 -14.31 2.03
N TYR A 38 3.99 -14.41 2.03
CA TYR A 38 3.17 -14.16 0.84
C TYR A 38 3.29 -12.69 0.40
N ALA A 39 3.28 -12.47 -0.92
CA ALA A 39 3.41 -11.16 -1.55
C ALA A 39 4.73 -10.41 -1.26
N ILE A 40 5.81 -11.12 -0.88
CA ILE A 40 7.15 -10.53 -0.66
C ILE A 40 8.16 -11.05 -1.70
N ASN A 41 8.38 -12.36 -1.75
CA ASN A 41 9.31 -13.00 -2.70
C ASN A 41 8.80 -14.34 -3.25
N ASP A 42 7.48 -14.54 -3.21
CA ASP A 42 6.82 -15.70 -3.80
C ASP A 42 6.71 -15.62 -5.34
N LYS A 43 6.35 -16.74 -5.97
CA LYS A 43 6.17 -16.83 -7.44
C LYS A 43 5.18 -15.78 -7.98
N THR A 44 4.13 -15.47 -7.22
CA THR A 44 3.12 -14.47 -7.57
C THR A 44 3.73 -13.08 -7.63
N THR A 45 4.61 -12.75 -6.69
CA THR A 45 5.33 -11.47 -6.63
C THR A 45 6.28 -11.37 -7.82
N LEU A 46 7.10 -12.39 -8.07
CA LEU A 46 8.02 -12.43 -9.21
C LEU A 46 7.30 -12.29 -10.57
N LEU A 47 6.11 -12.88 -10.71
CA LEU A 47 5.25 -12.66 -11.88
C LEU A 47 4.84 -11.19 -12.06
N ARG A 48 4.58 -10.43 -11.00
CA ARG A 48 4.28 -8.99 -11.12
C ARG A 48 5.45 -8.21 -11.71
N PHE A 49 6.67 -8.48 -11.24
CA PHE A 49 7.90 -7.89 -11.79
C PHE A 49 8.12 -8.27 -13.26
N LEU A 50 7.89 -9.54 -13.63
CA LEU A 50 7.90 -9.98 -15.02
C LEU A 50 6.87 -9.24 -15.88
N HIS A 51 5.62 -9.15 -15.44
CA HIS A 51 4.58 -8.44 -16.19
C HIS A 51 4.92 -6.95 -16.41
N ALA A 52 5.41 -6.26 -15.38
CA ALA A 52 5.85 -4.87 -15.50
C ALA A 52 7.06 -4.69 -16.44
N ARG A 53 7.93 -5.71 -16.54
CA ARG A 53 9.09 -5.72 -17.44
C ARG A 53 8.88 -6.57 -18.69
N ARG A 54 7.61 -6.72 -19.13
CA ARG A 54 7.22 -7.34 -20.42
C ARG A 54 7.76 -8.77 -20.61
N LEU A 55 7.82 -9.52 -19.51
CA LEU A 55 8.37 -10.88 -19.39
C LEU A 55 9.89 -10.99 -19.62
N ASP A 56 10.65 -9.89 -19.50
CA ASP A 56 12.12 -9.92 -19.46
C ASP A 56 12.62 -10.32 -18.05
N PRO A 57 13.28 -11.49 -17.87
CA PRO A 57 13.75 -11.93 -16.56
C PRO A 57 14.91 -11.09 -16.01
N SER A 58 15.76 -10.50 -16.87
CA SER A 58 16.91 -9.72 -16.42
C SER A 58 16.48 -8.33 -15.93
N ALA A 59 15.58 -7.67 -16.68
CA ALA A 59 15.00 -6.41 -16.24
C ALA A 59 14.08 -6.57 -15.02
N ALA A 60 13.34 -7.68 -14.93
CA ALA A 60 12.55 -8.01 -13.74
C ALA A 60 13.44 -8.27 -12.51
N LEU A 61 14.58 -8.97 -12.68
CA LEU A 61 15.54 -9.19 -11.60
C LEU A 61 16.12 -7.88 -11.07
N ALA A 62 16.51 -6.94 -11.95
CA ALA A 62 17.03 -5.65 -11.54
C ALA A 62 16.01 -4.90 -10.66
N GLN A 63 14.78 -4.71 -11.14
CA GLN A 63 13.73 -4.04 -10.38
C GLN A 63 13.39 -4.78 -9.06
N PHE A 64 13.48 -6.12 -9.03
CA PHE A 64 13.24 -6.90 -7.82
C PHE A 64 14.38 -6.81 -6.80
N VAL A 65 15.63 -6.66 -7.24
CA VAL A 65 16.77 -6.32 -6.38
C VAL A 65 16.54 -4.95 -5.75
N ASP A 66 16.24 -3.93 -6.55
CA ASP A 66 16.03 -2.55 -6.07
C ASP A 66 14.89 -2.49 -5.03
N ALA A 67 13.77 -3.16 -5.31
CA ALA A 67 12.63 -3.26 -4.40
C ALA A 67 12.90 -4.13 -3.15
N SER A 68 13.87 -5.04 -3.20
CA SER A 68 14.30 -5.84 -2.04
C SER A 68 15.24 -5.04 -1.14
N THR A 69 16.23 -4.35 -1.72
CA THR A 69 17.13 -3.43 -1.01
C THR A 69 16.34 -2.32 -0.32
N PHE A 70 15.44 -1.64 -1.05
CA PHE A 70 14.58 -0.59 -0.48
C PHE A 70 13.78 -1.10 0.72
N ARG A 71 13.18 -2.30 0.62
CA ARG A 71 12.41 -2.92 1.71
C ARG A 71 13.27 -3.16 2.95
N GLN A 72 14.50 -3.63 2.77
CA GLN A 72 15.44 -3.92 3.84
C GLN A 72 15.94 -2.64 4.52
N GLU A 73 16.42 -1.66 3.75
CA GLU A 73 16.93 -0.38 4.25
C GLU A 73 15.86 0.40 5.01
N ASN A 74 14.62 0.41 4.50
CA ASN A 74 13.48 1.09 5.12
C ASN A 74 12.71 0.20 6.12
N GLN A 75 13.20 -0.99 6.46
CA GLN A 75 12.59 -1.93 7.42
C GLN A 75 11.08 -2.15 7.19
N THR A 76 10.66 -2.24 5.92
CA THR A 76 9.27 -2.04 5.51
C THR A 76 8.30 -3.05 6.17
N LEU A 77 8.73 -4.29 6.40
CA LEU A 77 7.89 -5.32 7.03
C LEU A 77 7.73 -5.10 8.54
N THR A 78 8.70 -4.44 9.20
CA THR A 78 8.60 -3.98 10.59
C THR A 78 7.73 -2.72 10.71
N ILE A 79 7.80 -1.81 9.74
CA ILE A 79 6.94 -0.62 9.68
C ILE A 79 5.47 -1.00 9.40
N TYR A 80 5.22 -2.04 8.59
CA TYR A 80 3.87 -2.56 8.35
C TYR A 80 3.14 -2.95 9.65
N ASP A 81 3.86 -3.47 10.65
CA ASP A 81 3.31 -3.81 11.97
C ASP A 81 3.08 -2.59 12.89
N ARG A 82 3.19 -1.36 12.36
CA ARG A 82 3.09 -0.10 13.10
C ARG A 82 2.20 0.96 12.44
N ILE A 83 1.98 0.89 11.12
CA ILE A 83 1.22 1.89 10.35
C ILE A 83 -0.26 1.52 10.20
N GLN A 84 -1.11 2.55 10.06
CA GLN A 84 -2.47 2.40 9.56
C GLN A 84 -2.45 2.56 8.03
N TYR A 85 -2.61 1.45 7.31
CA TYR A 85 -2.54 1.40 5.85
C TYR A 85 -3.86 1.91 5.20
N PRO A 86 -3.85 2.40 3.94
CA PRO A 86 -5.07 2.75 3.19
C PRO A 86 -6.18 1.69 3.24
N HIS A 87 -7.41 2.18 3.17
CA HIS A 87 -8.57 1.39 3.57
C HIS A 87 -9.01 0.40 2.49
N TRP A 88 -8.61 -0.87 2.63
CA TRP A 88 -9.22 -1.95 1.86
C TRP A 88 -10.69 -2.09 2.24
N THR A 89 -11.58 -2.02 1.26
CA THR A 89 -13.04 -2.01 1.47
C THR A 89 -13.62 -3.36 1.90
N GLY A 90 -12.84 -4.45 1.76
CA GLY A 90 -13.34 -5.82 1.85
C GLY A 90 -13.87 -6.37 0.51
N ARG A 91 -13.91 -5.52 -0.53
CA ARG A 91 -14.42 -5.86 -1.87
C ARG A 91 -13.32 -6.07 -2.90
N ARG A 92 -13.73 -6.55 -4.08
CA ARG A 92 -12.87 -6.86 -5.22
C ARG A 92 -13.49 -6.36 -6.54
N THR A 93 -12.63 -6.12 -7.53
CA THR A 93 -13.03 -5.91 -8.93
C THR A 93 -13.60 -7.20 -9.52
N LYS A 94 -14.18 -7.12 -10.72
CA LYS A 94 -14.66 -8.28 -11.50
C LYS A 94 -13.56 -9.31 -11.75
N ASP A 95 -12.32 -8.85 -11.87
CA ASP A 95 -11.12 -9.69 -12.05
C ASP A 95 -10.52 -10.17 -10.72
N GLY A 96 -11.16 -9.88 -9.58
CA GLY A 96 -10.76 -10.35 -8.26
C GLY A 96 -9.67 -9.51 -7.57
N LEU A 97 -9.31 -8.34 -8.09
CA LEU A 97 -8.32 -7.44 -7.47
C LEU A 97 -8.93 -6.69 -6.27
N PRO A 98 -8.22 -6.49 -5.15
CA PRO A 98 -8.78 -5.80 -3.98
C PRO A 98 -9.07 -4.32 -4.26
N ILE A 99 -10.24 -3.84 -3.84
CA ILE A 99 -10.62 -2.42 -3.95
C ILE A 99 -10.20 -1.68 -2.68
N CYS A 100 -9.20 -0.81 -2.80
CA CYS A 100 -8.77 0.10 -1.74
C CYS A 100 -9.29 1.52 -2.00
N PHE A 101 -9.79 2.18 -0.97
CA PHE A 101 -10.31 3.54 -1.07
C PHE A 101 -9.51 4.50 -0.19
N ALA A 102 -9.07 5.62 -0.79
CA ALA A 102 -8.39 6.71 -0.10
C ALA A 102 -9.16 8.00 -0.30
N ASP A 103 -9.86 8.45 0.74
CA ASP A 103 -10.59 9.72 0.71
C ASP A 103 -9.62 10.88 0.93
N ILE A 104 -9.21 11.52 -0.18
CA ILE A 104 -8.26 12.63 -0.19
C ILE A 104 -8.80 13.85 0.56
N ALA A 105 -10.14 14.06 0.62
CA ALA A 105 -10.73 15.18 1.36
C ALA A 105 -10.54 15.05 2.88
N ASN A 106 -10.37 13.83 3.38
CA ASN A 106 -10.09 13.52 4.78
C ASN A 106 -8.58 13.42 5.12
N ILE A 107 -7.70 13.70 4.15
CA ILE A 107 -6.25 13.86 4.39
C ILE A 107 -5.99 15.29 4.92
N THR A 108 -6.26 15.47 6.22
CA THR A 108 -6.06 16.76 6.91
C THR A 108 -4.60 16.97 7.33
N LYS A 109 -4.25 18.20 7.77
CA LYS A 109 -2.91 18.48 8.34
C LYS A 109 -2.57 17.57 9.52
N SER A 110 -3.52 17.30 10.43
CA SER A 110 -3.29 16.40 11.58
C SER A 110 -3.15 14.94 11.13
N THR A 111 -3.90 14.51 10.11
CA THR A 111 -3.73 13.19 9.48
C THR A 111 -2.30 13.03 8.92
N ILE A 112 -1.80 14.04 8.20
CA ILE A 112 -0.45 14.07 7.63
C ILE A 112 0.63 14.10 8.74
N VAL A 113 0.41 14.86 9.82
CA VAL A 113 1.34 14.90 10.97
C VAL A 113 1.40 13.54 11.68
N GLY A 114 0.25 12.87 11.89
CA GLY A 114 0.21 11.50 12.41
C GLY A 114 0.99 10.52 11.52
N TRP A 115 0.84 10.62 10.19
CA TRP A 115 1.61 9.85 9.21
C TRP A 115 3.12 10.14 9.27
N LYS A 116 3.53 11.39 9.51
CA LYS A 116 4.94 11.72 9.72
C LYS A 116 5.48 11.06 10.99
N HIS A 117 4.76 11.13 12.11
CA HIS A 117 5.18 10.48 13.36
C HIS A 117 5.32 8.95 13.22
N THR A 118 4.43 8.28 12.46
CA THR A 118 4.59 6.84 12.20
C THR A 118 5.75 6.50 11.24
N ARG A 119 6.15 7.43 10.37
CA ARG A 119 7.29 7.26 9.43
C ARG A 119 8.66 7.45 10.11
N TYR A 120 8.73 8.24 11.18
CA TYR A 120 9.98 8.54 11.91
C TYR A 120 10.17 7.75 13.23
N LEU A 121 9.46 6.63 13.42
CA LEU A 121 9.55 5.78 14.62
C LEU A 121 10.93 5.12 14.86
N LEU A 122 11.92 5.37 14.00
CA LEU A 122 13.29 4.86 14.11
C LEU A 122 14.28 5.90 14.70
N GLY A 123 13.83 7.12 15.00
CA GLY A 123 14.69 8.20 15.52
C GLY A 123 14.58 8.49 17.03
N GLY A 124 13.64 7.85 17.74
CA GLY A 124 13.37 8.13 19.16
C GLY A 124 13.77 6.97 20.08
N ASP A 125 14.62 7.25 21.06
CA ASP A 125 14.83 6.36 22.22
C ASP A 125 13.49 6.19 22.97
N PRO A 126 12.97 4.96 23.15
CA PRO A 126 11.71 4.73 23.86
C PRO A 126 11.76 5.10 25.35
N SER A 127 12.93 5.50 25.87
CA SER A 127 13.12 6.01 27.23
C SER A 127 12.74 7.48 27.41
N ALA A 128 12.52 8.22 26.32
CA ALA A 128 12.27 9.67 26.34
C ALA A 128 10.77 10.04 26.33
N GLU A 129 9.99 9.54 27.29
CA GLU A 129 8.65 10.09 27.60
C GLU A 129 8.78 11.46 28.29
N GLY A 130 9.13 12.48 27.50
CA GLY A 130 8.98 13.88 27.86
C GLY A 130 7.58 14.37 27.55
N SER A 131 6.91 14.96 28.54
CA SER A 131 5.54 15.49 28.47
C SER A 131 5.25 16.29 27.19
N ALA A 132 4.20 15.89 26.46
CA ALA A 132 3.61 16.73 25.42
C ALA A 132 2.91 17.93 26.08
N GLU A 133 3.49 19.12 25.96
CA GLU A 133 2.79 20.37 26.20
C GLU A 133 2.01 20.76 24.94
N GLU A 134 0.70 21.00 25.09
CA GLU A 134 -0.15 21.51 24.01
C GLU A 134 0.13 23.01 23.80
N GLU A 135 0.92 23.35 22.77
CA GLU A 135 1.15 24.75 22.40
C GLU A 135 -0.04 25.31 21.59
N GLU A 136 -1.03 25.89 22.27
CA GLU A 136 -2.06 26.71 21.63
C GLU A 136 -1.47 28.02 21.08
N LEU A 137 -1.07 28.02 19.79
CA LEU A 137 -0.66 29.24 19.10
C LEU A 137 -1.85 29.99 18.48
N GLY A 138 -2.57 30.71 19.33
CA GLY A 138 -3.45 31.80 18.91
C GLY A 138 -2.64 33.09 18.64
N GLY A 139 -2.77 33.64 17.43
CA GLY A 139 -2.26 34.99 17.13
C GLY A 139 -1.71 35.19 15.72
N SER A 140 -2.39 35.98 14.90
CA SER A 140 -1.75 36.66 13.77
C SER A 140 -0.95 37.86 14.30
N PRO A 141 0.23 38.15 13.72
CA PRO A 141 0.25 39.35 12.88
C PRO A 141 1.02 39.19 11.57
N SER A 142 0.73 40.12 10.65
CA SER A 142 1.38 40.26 9.35
C SER A 142 2.85 40.66 9.41
N SER A 143 3.71 40.03 8.60
CA SER A 143 4.81 40.68 7.84
C SER A 143 5.47 39.70 6.85
N SER A 144 5.64 40.13 5.60
CA SER A 144 6.72 39.68 4.69
C SER A 144 7.90 40.67 4.86
N PRO A 145 9.18 40.39 4.50
CA PRO A 145 9.70 39.48 3.46
C PRO A 145 10.52 38.31 4.09
N SER A 146 11.52 37.63 3.51
CA SER A 146 12.28 37.75 2.24
C SER A 146 12.87 36.41 1.77
N LEU A 147 13.27 36.34 0.50
CA LEU A 147 14.24 35.34 0.01
C LEU A 147 15.65 35.67 0.47
N SER A 148 16.43 34.66 0.83
CA SER A 148 17.90 34.71 0.88
C SER A 148 18.46 33.37 0.39
N GLU A 149 19.26 33.41 -0.67
CA GLU A 149 19.89 32.23 -1.27
C GLU A 149 20.98 31.66 -0.36
N GLY A 150 21.05 30.33 -0.26
CA GLY A 150 22.09 29.63 0.50
C GLY A 150 22.18 28.16 0.09
N ASN A 151 23.12 27.85 -0.80
CA ASN A 151 23.51 26.50 -1.24
C ASN A 151 24.98 26.60 -1.73
N PRO A 152 25.81 25.53 -1.76
CA PRO A 152 25.53 24.14 -1.40
C PRO A 152 26.48 23.49 -0.38
N GLY A 153 25.94 22.56 0.40
CA GLY A 153 26.68 21.54 1.15
C GLY A 153 26.01 20.19 0.87
N GLY A 154 26.72 19.28 0.20
CA GLY A 154 26.08 18.17 -0.49
C GLY A 154 25.54 17.06 0.41
N VAL A 155 24.31 16.64 0.12
CA VAL A 155 23.84 15.25 0.32
C VAL A 155 23.41 14.76 -1.06
N GLY A 156 24.21 13.89 -1.66
CA GLY A 156 23.81 13.14 -2.85
C GLY A 156 23.18 11.82 -2.41
N GLY A 157 22.04 11.46 -3.01
CA GLY A 157 21.32 10.23 -2.69
C GLY A 157 19.90 10.45 -2.18
N GLU A 158 19.03 11.02 -3.02
CA GLU A 158 17.57 10.97 -2.81
C GLU A 158 16.85 10.62 -4.14
N GLU A 159 17.29 11.15 -5.29
CA GLU A 159 16.70 10.84 -6.62
C GLU A 159 16.83 9.37 -7.07
N ASP A 160 17.85 8.62 -6.62
CA ASP A 160 18.13 7.26 -7.12
C ASP A 160 17.32 6.15 -6.40
N GLN A 161 16.65 6.43 -5.27
CA GLN A 161 15.96 5.40 -4.46
C GLN A 161 14.46 5.24 -4.77
N GLU A 162 13.83 6.19 -5.48
CA GLU A 162 12.36 6.21 -5.68
C GLU A 162 11.81 5.25 -6.74
N GLY A 163 12.68 4.58 -7.52
CA GLY A 163 12.26 3.60 -8.54
C GLY A 163 11.68 2.28 -8.01
N ALA A 164 11.73 2.05 -6.70
CA ALA A 164 11.38 0.79 -6.01
C ALA A 164 9.87 0.48 -5.92
N VAL A 165 9.03 1.04 -6.80
CA VAL A 165 7.57 0.94 -6.74
C VAL A 165 7.06 -0.46 -7.14
N GLU A 166 6.20 -1.03 -6.28
CA GLU A 166 5.54 -2.32 -6.48
C GLU A 166 4.81 -2.39 -7.85
N PRO A 167 5.12 -3.39 -8.69
CA PRO A 167 4.59 -3.46 -10.05
C PRO A 167 3.09 -3.81 -10.10
N ASN A 168 2.38 -3.10 -11.00
CA ASN A 168 0.96 -3.27 -11.35
C ASN A 168 -0.09 -2.72 -10.37
N LEU A 169 0.27 -1.77 -9.50
CA LEU A 169 -0.70 -0.87 -8.86
C LEU A 169 -1.21 0.17 -9.87
N LEU A 170 -2.47 0.06 -10.29
CA LEU A 170 -3.23 1.13 -10.96
C LEU A 170 -4.03 1.90 -9.92
N GLY A 171 -4.27 3.19 -10.15
CA GLY A 171 -5.06 4.02 -9.24
C GLY A 171 -5.82 5.14 -9.96
N GLU A 172 -7.14 5.13 -9.83
CA GLU A 172 -8.03 6.15 -10.36
C GLU A 172 -8.25 7.29 -9.35
N VAL A 173 -7.81 8.50 -9.70
CA VAL A 173 -8.07 9.72 -8.93
C VAL A 173 -9.40 10.30 -9.37
N CYS A 174 -10.44 10.00 -8.59
CA CYS A 174 -11.83 10.30 -8.89
C CYS A 174 -12.26 11.71 -8.47
N ASN A 175 -13.35 12.21 -9.07
CA ASN A 175 -13.93 13.54 -8.80
C ASN A 175 -12.92 14.70 -8.90
N CYS A 176 -11.99 14.56 -9.84
CA CYS A 176 -10.90 15.48 -10.09
C CYS A 176 -11.46 16.87 -10.48
N PRO A 177 -11.19 17.95 -9.70
CA PRO A 177 -11.67 19.29 -10.04
C PRO A 177 -11.16 19.75 -11.42
N ALA A 178 -11.94 20.54 -12.15
CA ALA A 178 -11.58 20.95 -13.51
C ALA A 178 -10.24 21.71 -13.63
N TYR A 179 -9.77 22.32 -12.54
CA TYR A 179 -8.45 22.98 -12.43
C TYR A 179 -7.31 22.04 -11.99
N PHE A 180 -7.59 20.82 -11.54
CA PHE A 180 -6.58 19.90 -11.04
C PHE A 180 -5.49 19.55 -12.07
N PRO A 181 -5.74 19.42 -13.39
CA PRO A 181 -4.68 19.25 -14.37
C PRO A 181 -3.63 20.39 -14.38
N LEU A 182 -3.97 21.58 -13.89
CA LEU A 182 -3.02 22.69 -13.69
C LEU A 182 -2.16 22.47 -12.44
N ILE A 183 -2.75 21.99 -11.34
CA ILE A 183 -2.03 21.60 -10.12
C ILE A 183 -1.12 20.41 -10.40
N TRP A 184 -1.63 19.40 -11.12
CA TRP A 184 -0.86 18.21 -11.49
C TRP A 184 0.36 18.56 -12.34
N LYS A 185 0.29 19.56 -13.23
CA LYS A 185 1.48 20.06 -13.96
C LYS A 185 2.59 20.60 -13.06
N VAL A 186 2.27 21.07 -11.86
CA VAL A 186 3.24 21.54 -10.85
C VAL A 186 3.70 20.38 -9.97
N VAL A 187 2.76 19.55 -9.49
CA VAL A 187 3.02 18.47 -8.53
C VAL A 187 3.65 17.22 -9.17
N LYS A 188 3.48 16.99 -10.47
CA LYS A 188 4.05 15.82 -11.18
C LYS A 188 5.58 15.73 -11.17
N GLY A 189 6.28 16.80 -10.79
CA GLY A 189 7.74 16.79 -10.62
C GLY A 189 8.17 16.28 -9.25
N TRP A 190 7.23 16.07 -8.32
CA TRP A 190 7.44 15.57 -6.95
C TRP A 190 6.77 14.20 -6.73
N VAL A 191 6.41 13.51 -7.82
CA VAL A 191 5.85 12.17 -7.83
C VAL A 191 6.67 11.35 -8.81
N ASP A 192 7.15 10.18 -8.38
CA ASP A 192 7.87 9.23 -9.24
C ASP A 192 7.20 9.13 -10.63
N PRO A 193 7.94 9.33 -11.73
CA PRO A 193 7.40 9.25 -13.08
C PRO A 193 6.64 7.96 -13.37
N HIS A 194 7.10 6.82 -12.85
CA HIS A 194 6.47 5.52 -13.11
C HIS A 194 5.14 5.34 -12.36
N THR A 195 4.94 6.04 -11.25
CA THR A 195 3.67 6.16 -10.52
C THR A 195 2.77 7.19 -11.19
N ALA A 196 3.32 8.34 -11.60
CA ALA A 196 2.59 9.40 -12.30
C ALA A 196 1.98 8.91 -13.64
N GLU A 197 2.64 7.99 -14.35
CA GLU A 197 2.13 7.35 -15.57
C GLU A 197 0.91 6.44 -15.34
N LYS A 198 0.73 5.91 -14.12
CA LYS A 198 -0.35 4.95 -13.78
C LYS A 198 -1.60 5.60 -13.19
N LEU A 199 -1.53 6.90 -12.87
CA LEU A 199 -2.64 7.64 -12.28
C LEU A 199 -3.62 8.12 -13.35
N VAL A 200 -4.85 7.63 -13.29
CA VAL A 200 -5.94 8.04 -14.19
C VAL A 200 -6.79 9.10 -13.48
N PHE A 201 -6.81 10.32 -14.03
CA PHE A 201 -7.57 11.43 -13.46
C PHE A 201 -8.96 11.55 -14.11
N LEU A 202 -10.01 11.27 -13.36
CA LEU A 202 -11.39 11.24 -13.86
C LEU A 202 -12.18 12.48 -13.43
N LYS A 203 -12.81 13.17 -14.39
CA LYS A 203 -13.81 14.21 -14.09
C LYS A 203 -15.05 13.56 -13.47
N PRO A 204 -15.88 14.27 -12.69
CA PRO A 204 -17.10 13.72 -12.09
C PRO A 204 -18.05 12.98 -13.07
N SER A 205 -18.13 13.42 -14.33
CA SER A 205 -18.92 12.76 -15.39
C SER A 205 -18.31 11.47 -15.94
N GLU A 206 -17.02 11.23 -15.72
CA GLU A 206 -16.23 10.11 -16.24
C GLU A 206 -16.06 9.00 -15.18
N VAL A 207 -16.16 9.34 -13.89
CA VAL A 207 -16.00 8.42 -12.74
C VAL A 207 -16.85 7.15 -12.87
N TYR A 208 -18.19 7.28 -12.83
CA TYR A 208 -19.06 6.09 -12.85
C TYR A 208 -18.94 5.27 -14.16
N PRO A 209 -18.94 5.90 -15.36
CA PRO A 209 -18.76 5.16 -16.62
C PRO A 209 -17.48 4.34 -16.69
N VAL A 210 -16.34 4.84 -16.19
CA VAL A 210 -15.06 4.11 -16.21
C VAL A 210 -15.02 3.03 -15.14
N LEU A 211 -15.33 3.36 -13.88
CA LEU A 211 -15.19 2.41 -12.78
C LEU A 211 -16.13 1.21 -12.90
N LYS A 212 -17.33 1.39 -13.47
CA LYS A 212 -18.27 0.28 -13.67
C LYS A 212 -17.82 -0.72 -14.74
N GLU A 213 -16.77 -0.44 -15.52
CA GLU A 213 -16.20 -1.41 -16.46
C GLU A 213 -15.50 -2.54 -15.70
N SER A 214 -14.72 -2.21 -14.66
CA SER A 214 -13.95 -3.16 -13.84
C SER A 214 -14.59 -3.51 -12.49
N ILE A 215 -15.51 -2.70 -11.95
CA ILE A 215 -16.15 -2.88 -10.63
C ILE A 215 -17.66 -3.14 -10.79
N HIS A 216 -18.24 -3.97 -9.91
CA HIS A 216 -19.71 -4.15 -9.83
C HIS A 216 -20.35 -2.98 -9.08
N ASP A 217 -21.58 -2.59 -9.42
CA ASP A 217 -22.28 -1.49 -8.72
C ASP A 217 -22.34 -1.74 -7.20
N GLU A 218 -22.54 -3.01 -6.81
CA GLU A 218 -22.64 -3.51 -5.43
C GLU A 218 -21.35 -3.37 -4.61
N ASP A 219 -20.20 -3.23 -5.28
CA ASP A 219 -18.86 -3.09 -4.69
C ASP A 219 -18.28 -1.68 -4.89
N LEU A 220 -18.99 -0.80 -5.63
CA LEU A 220 -18.61 0.59 -5.89
C LEU A 220 -19.30 1.55 -4.91
N PRO A 221 -18.58 2.52 -4.28
CA PRO A 221 -19.19 3.49 -3.37
C PRO A 221 -20.33 4.30 -4.00
N VAL A 222 -21.38 4.56 -3.22
CA VAL A 222 -22.51 5.43 -3.62
C VAL A 222 -22.04 6.82 -4.07
N GLN A 223 -21.00 7.37 -3.42
CA GLN A 223 -20.40 8.66 -3.78
C GLN A 223 -19.73 8.68 -5.17
N LEU A 224 -19.47 7.50 -5.76
CA LEU A 224 -18.93 7.32 -7.11
C LEU A 224 -19.99 6.75 -8.09
N GLY A 225 -21.27 6.73 -7.69
CA GLY A 225 -22.39 6.27 -8.52
C GLY A 225 -22.77 4.79 -8.35
N GLY A 226 -22.12 4.06 -7.44
CA GLY A 226 -22.46 2.67 -7.12
C GLY A 226 -23.55 2.52 -6.04
N LYS A 227 -23.54 1.37 -5.37
CA LYS A 227 -24.53 0.95 -4.34
C LYS A 227 -23.88 0.61 -3.00
N MET A 228 -22.56 0.50 -2.92
CA MET A 228 -21.85 0.21 -1.67
C MET A 228 -21.90 1.43 -0.74
N VAL A 229 -22.40 1.25 0.48
CA VAL A 229 -22.24 2.25 1.54
C VAL A 229 -20.77 2.30 1.93
N PHE A 230 -20.14 3.46 1.75
CA PHE A 230 -18.75 3.71 2.16
C PHE A 230 -18.70 4.91 3.10
N GLU A 231 -17.99 4.74 4.23
CA GLU A 231 -17.70 5.80 5.18
C GLU A 231 -16.20 5.79 5.51
N HIS A 232 -15.60 6.97 5.69
CA HIS A 232 -14.19 7.05 6.05
C HIS A 232 -13.94 6.39 7.42
N GLY A 233 -12.98 5.46 7.47
CA GLY A 233 -12.66 4.75 8.72
C GLY A 233 -13.66 3.65 9.10
N MET A 234 -14.52 3.21 8.17
CA MET A 234 -15.35 2.02 8.33
C MET A 234 -14.52 0.74 8.57
N LEU A 235 -15.14 -0.43 8.50
CA LEU A 235 -14.44 -1.71 8.58
C LEU A 235 -14.71 -2.57 7.34
N PRO A 236 -13.71 -3.34 6.84
CA PRO A 236 -13.84 -4.09 5.60
C PRO A 236 -15.08 -5.00 5.61
N THR A 237 -16.01 -4.76 4.68
CA THR A 237 -17.20 -5.57 4.49
C THR A 237 -16.87 -6.63 3.44
N LEU A 238 -16.77 -7.88 3.86
CA LEU A 238 -16.24 -8.94 3.01
C LEU A 238 -17.24 -9.41 1.96
N ASP A 239 -16.80 -9.52 0.70
CA ASP A 239 -17.60 -10.17 -0.33
C ASP A 239 -17.86 -11.66 -0.01
N GLU A 240 -18.82 -12.27 -0.71
CA GLU A 240 -19.23 -13.66 -0.46
C GLU A 240 -18.10 -14.67 -0.71
N GLY A 241 -17.29 -14.47 -1.75
CA GLY A 241 -16.18 -15.37 -2.07
C GLY A 241 -15.10 -15.39 -0.99
N ILE A 242 -14.83 -14.24 -0.36
CA ILE A 242 -13.91 -14.17 0.79
C ILE A 242 -14.55 -14.82 2.03
N ARG A 243 -15.83 -14.55 2.31
CA ARG A 243 -16.55 -15.19 3.44
C ARG A 243 -16.61 -16.71 3.31
N ASN A 244 -16.67 -17.25 2.09
CA ASN A 244 -16.73 -18.68 1.83
C ASN A 244 -15.40 -19.43 2.03
N VAL A 245 -14.25 -18.74 2.01
CA VAL A 245 -12.93 -19.35 2.29
C VAL A 245 -12.43 -19.10 3.71
N LEU A 246 -13.19 -18.41 4.56
CA LEU A 246 -12.80 -18.08 5.93
C LEU A 246 -13.68 -18.75 6.99
N GLU A 247 -13.07 -19.04 8.13
CA GLU A 247 -13.64 -19.70 9.30
C GLU A 247 -13.32 -18.92 10.59
N GLY A 248 -14.18 -19.09 11.61
CA GLY A 248 -14.06 -18.46 12.91
C GLY A 248 -15.02 -17.28 13.16
N ASP A 249 -15.31 -17.01 14.43
CA ASP A 249 -16.13 -15.86 14.86
C ASP A 249 -15.17 -14.69 15.14
N PRO A 250 -15.05 -13.76 14.18
CA PRO A 250 -16.02 -12.67 14.06
C PRO A 250 -16.63 -12.49 12.65
N LEU A 251 -16.25 -13.33 11.68
CA LEU A 251 -16.44 -13.08 10.23
C LEU A 251 -17.82 -13.42 9.64
N LYS A 252 -18.88 -13.44 10.44
CA LYS A 252 -20.23 -13.74 9.90
C LYS A 252 -20.61 -12.80 8.75
N GLU A 253 -20.23 -11.51 8.82
CA GLU A 253 -20.42 -10.54 7.73
C GLU A 253 -19.30 -9.48 7.56
N GLN A 254 -18.50 -9.19 8.60
CA GLN A 254 -17.53 -8.07 8.60
C GLN A 254 -16.26 -8.38 9.42
N ILE A 255 -15.11 -7.83 9.02
CA ILE A 255 -13.90 -7.81 9.87
C ILE A 255 -14.13 -6.80 11.01
N LYS A 256 -14.04 -7.23 12.27
CA LYS A 256 -14.32 -6.35 13.44
C LYS A 256 -13.11 -5.59 13.98
N VAL A 257 -11.96 -5.72 13.32
CA VAL A 257 -10.68 -5.14 13.74
C VAL A 257 -10.13 -4.20 12.67
N GLN A 258 -9.75 -2.99 13.07
CA GLN A 258 -9.08 -2.04 12.17
C GLN A 258 -7.62 -2.45 11.95
N GLY A 259 -6.90 -1.73 11.07
CA GLY A 259 -5.45 -1.80 10.97
C GLY A 259 -4.89 -2.94 10.11
N PRO A 260 -3.55 -3.05 10.05
CA PRO A 260 -2.85 -4.02 9.20
C PRO A 260 -3.12 -5.46 9.63
N MET A 261 -3.13 -6.36 8.66
CA MET A 261 -3.35 -7.80 8.85
C MET A 261 -2.30 -8.61 8.10
N LYS A 262 -1.95 -9.78 8.65
CA LYS A 262 -0.99 -10.74 8.09
C LYS A 262 -1.56 -12.15 8.05
N TRP A 263 -1.12 -12.93 7.07
CA TRP A 263 -1.29 -14.39 7.08
C TRP A 263 -0.21 -15.03 7.96
N VAL A 264 -0.63 -15.99 8.77
CA VAL A 264 0.19 -16.61 9.81
C VAL A 264 -0.05 -18.12 9.80
N GLN A 265 1.01 -18.92 9.82
CA GLN A 265 0.90 -20.38 9.87
C GLN A 265 0.96 -20.84 11.34
N ASP A 266 0.08 -21.76 11.73
CA ASP A 266 0.22 -22.52 12.99
C ASP A 266 -0.09 -24.01 12.78
N GLU A 267 -0.05 -24.78 13.89
CA GLU A 267 -0.35 -26.22 13.92
C GLU A 267 -1.73 -26.60 13.36
N LYS A 268 -2.67 -25.64 13.30
CA LYS A 268 -4.04 -25.82 12.81
C LYS A 268 -4.25 -25.23 11.41
N GLY A 269 -3.18 -24.87 10.69
CA GLY A 269 -3.25 -24.29 9.34
C GLY A 269 -3.03 -22.77 9.30
N VAL A 270 -3.49 -22.14 8.22
CA VAL A 270 -3.31 -20.71 7.94
C VAL A 270 -4.38 -19.87 8.64
N LYS A 271 -3.98 -18.86 9.41
CA LYS A 271 -4.86 -17.87 10.05
C LYS A 271 -4.54 -16.44 9.62
N LEU A 272 -5.57 -15.59 9.63
CA LEU A 272 -5.46 -14.15 9.50
C LEU A 272 -5.30 -13.54 10.90
N VAL A 273 -4.30 -12.67 11.06
CA VAL A 273 -3.96 -12.02 12.33
C VAL A 273 -3.87 -10.52 12.11
N ALA A 274 -4.52 -9.73 12.97
CA ALA A 274 -4.41 -8.29 12.98
C ALA A 274 -3.22 -7.85 13.83
N VAL A 275 -2.37 -7.01 13.24
CA VAL A 275 -1.13 -6.48 13.79
C VAL A 275 -1.27 -4.97 13.97
N GLY A 276 -0.18 -4.23 14.22
CA GLY A 276 -0.27 -2.81 14.57
C GLY A 276 -0.26 -2.55 16.08
N SER A 277 -0.62 -1.33 16.45
CA SER A 277 -0.71 -0.86 17.84
C SER A 277 -2.13 -0.36 18.16
N VAL A 278 -2.61 -0.64 19.37
CA VAL A 278 -3.87 -0.12 19.92
C VAL A 278 -3.59 0.45 21.30
N GLY A 279 -3.94 1.72 21.52
CA GLY A 279 -3.62 2.42 22.77
C GLY A 279 -2.12 2.45 23.09
N GLY A 280 -1.28 2.62 22.06
CA GLY A 280 0.18 2.60 22.17
C GLY A 280 0.82 1.21 22.31
N ARG A 281 0.02 0.14 22.53
CA ARG A 281 0.53 -1.23 22.71
C ARG A 281 0.44 -2.03 21.43
N LEU A 282 1.55 -2.67 21.04
CA LEU A 282 1.58 -3.65 19.96
C LEU A 282 0.58 -4.78 20.26
N ARG A 283 -0.12 -5.23 19.22
CA ARG A 283 -1.07 -6.35 19.28
C ARG A 283 -0.83 -7.37 18.18
N ARG A 284 -1.31 -8.60 18.41
CA ARG A 284 -1.28 -9.71 17.46
C ARG A 284 -2.52 -10.57 17.70
N GLU A 285 -3.62 -10.16 17.10
CA GLU A 285 -4.98 -10.63 17.41
C GLU A 285 -5.51 -11.59 16.33
N HIS A 286 -6.09 -12.73 16.72
CA HIS A 286 -6.67 -13.68 15.76
C HIS A 286 -7.95 -13.11 15.12
N VAL A 287 -7.96 -12.99 13.79
CA VAL A 287 -9.13 -12.53 13.03
C VAL A 287 -9.92 -13.71 12.48
N ALA A 288 -9.25 -14.66 11.83
CA ALA A 288 -9.90 -15.72 11.08
C ALA A 288 -8.96 -16.88 10.79
N ARG A 289 -9.52 -17.99 10.30
CA ARG A 289 -8.77 -19.11 9.71
C ARG A 289 -9.15 -19.28 8.24
N LEU A 290 -8.23 -19.75 7.41
CA LEU A 290 -8.55 -20.23 6.06
C LEU A 290 -9.16 -21.64 6.18
N ARG A 291 -10.20 -21.94 5.40
CA ARG A 291 -10.80 -23.29 5.31
C ARG A 291 -9.90 -24.27 4.56
#